data_AF-B0WUD5-F1
#
_entry.id   AF-B0WUD5-F1
#
_cell.length_a   1.000
_cell.length_b   1.000
_cell.length_c   1.000
_cell.angle_alpha   90.00
_cell.angle_beta   90.00
_cell.angle_gamma   90.00
#
_symmetry.space_group_name_H-M   'P 1'
#
loop_
_entity.id
_entity.type
_entity.pdbx_description
1 polymer ?
#
loop_
_entity_poly.entity_id
_entity_poly.type
_entity_poly.pdbx_seq_one_letter_code
_entity_poly.pdbx_strand_id
1 'polypeptide(L)'
;MPRRGLCFCSASNTSMLDFTEEDRQVYTPLIAAAMRGHYDVVHILLTQLRPNLEKEGCVKFDGHLIEGASALWVAAGAGHLNIIKLLVEHGADLNHHTRNLSTPVRAACFDGRLDIIRYLVDHDANINFANAYNNTCLMIAAYKGHAEVVEYLLENDALPNEQANCGATALHYAAECGHVEVCGVLLDYGAVFKQNEYGMTPVICAAERTRETVVELFVNRAGLLTREEQIDALELMGASFANDKDNYSLVKAFRYLISAMELRFEDINHQVRKPILPPILAYEHWIECQTMQDLQAIRYNHNSLHMESLTIRERILGRHCPEVVHSIVFRGAVCADNGRFDRCESLWLHAMHLKQANSLSIQRDLLRFAQLFSQMLSINVALRFCNVTEVLAACVEELGLNQQKLVDPGPKDLIEVIAEEHELNIVTVLYLITIITKLLRQNTSTQVTDITEENMREVYRLVYRLNQMSVKLRDDQSLLHLSVNGVTPVDDFHTDDICRFPCIDTVKLLLRCGAPISVVDVDRNTPLHTLCSTLQTIAIRMSDDDVKAVVKELTELFIDAGIHLDAVNSEGLKASQVCVQNSVGNFIRGYEARAVNLKCLAARCIALHRVPYKDGIPRQLEAFVQLHCSEKY
;
A
#
# COMPACT_ATOMS: atom_id res chain seq x y z
N MET A 1 -9.40 -2.70 -51.20
CA MET A 1 -10.63 -3.52 -51.05
C MET A 1 -10.21 -4.95 -50.77
N PRO A 2 -10.88 -5.72 -49.89
CA PRO A 2 -12.32 -5.71 -49.58
C PRO A 2 -12.61 -5.02 -48.22
N ARG A 3 -13.53 -4.05 -48.12
CA ARG A 3 -15.00 -4.20 -47.91
C ARG A 3 -15.36 -5.25 -46.85
N ARG A 4 -15.53 -4.81 -45.60
CA ARG A 4 -16.46 -5.41 -44.64
C ARG A 4 -17.39 -4.31 -44.13
N GLY A 5 -18.68 -4.61 -44.19
CA GLY A 5 -19.77 -3.65 -44.25
C GLY A 5 -20.10 -3.02 -42.90
N LEU A 6 -20.42 -1.73 -42.97
CA LEU A 6 -21.24 -1.04 -41.99
C LEU A 6 -22.65 -1.61 -42.08
N CYS A 7 -23.09 -2.29 -41.01
CA CYS A 7 -24.49 -2.68 -40.86
C CYS A 7 -25.24 -1.49 -40.25
N PHE A 8 -25.93 -0.72 -41.09
CA PHE A 8 -26.92 0.25 -40.62
C PHE A 8 -28.25 -0.49 -40.44
N CYS A 9 -28.60 -0.82 -39.20
CA CYS A 9 -29.97 -1.16 -38.86
C CYS A 9 -30.75 0.11 -38.55
N SER A 10 -31.70 0.43 -39.41
CA SER A 10 -32.75 1.41 -39.17
C SER A 10 -33.71 0.91 -38.09
N ALA A 11 -33.65 1.49 -36.90
CA ALA A 11 -34.76 1.47 -35.95
C ALA A 11 -34.66 2.72 -35.07
N SER A 12 -35.72 3.50 -35.08
CA SER A 12 -36.00 4.66 -34.23
C SER A 12 -35.85 4.30 -32.74
N ASN A 13 -34.72 4.65 -32.13
CA ASN A 13 -34.55 4.87 -30.70
C ASN A 13 -33.23 5.62 -30.45
N THR A 14 -33.34 6.83 -29.91
CA THR A 14 -32.27 7.79 -29.61
C THR A 14 -31.40 7.39 -28.40
N SER A 15 -30.83 6.18 -28.38
CA SER A 15 -30.03 5.71 -27.23
C SER A 15 -28.74 4.94 -27.56
N MET A 16 -28.09 5.19 -28.71
CA MET A 16 -26.92 4.41 -29.12
C MET A 16 -25.82 5.30 -29.71
N LEU A 17 -25.00 5.93 -28.85
CA LEU A 17 -23.86 6.78 -29.27
C LEU A 17 -22.64 6.72 -28.33
N ASP A 18 -22.52 5.71 -27.46
CA ASP A 18 -21.36 5.55 -26.58
C ASP A 18 -20.46 4.42 -27.15
N PHE A 19 -19.20 4.75 -27.47
CA PHE A 19 -18.16 3.79 -27.86
C PHE A 19 -17.44 3.29 -26.62
N THR A 20 -17.41 1.98 -26.43
CA THR A 20 -16.57 1.32 -25.41
C THR A 20 -15.32 0.78 -26.09
N GLU A 21 -14.14 1.31 -25.75
CA GLU A 21 -12.85 0.69 -26.11
C GLU A 21 -12.41 -0.32 -25.03
N GLU A 22 -11.43 -1.16 -25.36
CA GLU A 22 -10.69 -1.92 -24.33
C GLU A 22 -10.10 -0.93 -23.29
N ASP A 23 -9.98 -1.34 -22.03
CA ASP A 23 -9.60 -0.52 -20.85
C ASP A 23 -10.70 0.36 -20.19
N ARG A 24 -11.99 -0.02 -20.28
CA ARG A 24 -13.11 0.67 -19.59
C ARG A 24 -13.33 2.13 -20.02
N GLN A 25 -12.73 2.57 -21.12
CA GLN A 25 -12.94 3.90 -21.67
C GLN A 25 -14.28 3.97 -22.40
N VAL A 26 -15.01 5.06 -22.18
CA VAL A 26 -16.34 5.30 -22.75
C VAL A 26 -16.34 6.68 -23.40
N TYR A 27 -16.50 6.72 -24.72
CA TYR A 27 -16.46 7.95 -25.50
C TYR A 27 -17.76 8.21 -26.22
N THR A 28 -18.19 9.47 -26.28
CA THR A 28 -19.07 9.91 -27.37
C THR A 28 -18.23 10.22 -28.61
N PRO A 29 -18.81 10.21 -29.83
CA PRO A 29 -18.11 10.68 -31.02
C PRO A 29 -17.50 12.08 -30.86
N LEU A 30 -18.20 12.96 -30.12
CA LEU A 30 -17.73 14.32 -29.85
C LEU A 30 -16.52 14.33 -28.92
N ILE A 31 -16.55 13.57 -27.82
CA ILE A 31 -15.42 13.46 -26.88
C ILE A 31 -14.19 12.88 -27.57
N ALA A 32 -14.35 11.80 -28.36
CA ALA A 32 -13.24 11.20 -29.10
C ALA A 32 -12.61 12.19 -30.10
N ALA A 33 -13.45 12.90 -30.87
CA ALA A 33 -12.98 13.90 -31.83
C ALA A 33 -12.29 15.09 -31.14
N ALA A 34 -12.86 15.58 -30.03
CA ALA A 34 -12.32 16.67 -29.25
C ALA A 34 -10.97 16.32 -28.61
N MET A 35 -10.87 15.15 -27.98
CA MET A 35 -9.63 14.65 -27.36
C MET A 35 -8.50 14.47 -28.38
N ARG A 36 -8.82 14.03 -29.61
CA ARG A 36 -7.84 13.78 -30.68
C ARG A 36 -7.53 15.00 -31.56
N GLY A 37 -8.12 16.16 -31.27
CA GLY A 37 -7.85 17.38 -32.04
C GLY A 37 -8.47 17.41 -33.44
N HIS A 38 -9.51 16.61 -33.70
CA HIS A 38 -10.14 16.52 -35.02
C HIS A 38 -11.17 17.63 -35.26
N TYR A 39 -10.69 18.85 -35.50
CA TYR A 39 -11.53 20.04 -35.67
C TYR A 39 -12.69 19.86 -36.66
N ASP A 40 -12.42 19.36 -37.87
CA ASP A 40 -13.45 19.20 -38.91
C ASP A 40 -14.56 18.24 -38.48
N VAL A 41 -14.19 17.18 -37.76
CA VAL A 41 -15.15 16.21 -37.21
C VAL A 41 -16.00 16.88 -36.13
N VAL A 42 -15.39 17.59 -35.19
CA VAL A 42 -16.12 18.36 -34.17
C VAL A 42 -17.09 19.35 -34.83
N HIS A 43 -16.63 20.11 -35.82
CA HIS A 43 -17.46 21.05 -36.57
C HIS A 43 -18.65 20.38 -37.26
N ILE A 44 -18.45 19.26 -37.93
CA ILE A 44 -19.54 18.49 -38.54
C ILE A 44 -20.52 17.99 -37.49
N LEU A 45 -20.03 17.42 -36.38
CA LEU A 45 -20.88 16.90 -35.29
C LEU A 45 -21.75 18.03 -34.71
N LEU A 46 -21.17 19.18 -34.40
CA LEU A 46 -21.89 20.32 -33.81
C LEU A 46 -22.92 20.93 -34.77
N THR A 47 -22.56 21.11 -36.04
CA THR A 47 -23.44 21.76 -37.02
C THR A 47 -24.56 20.85 -37.53
N GLN A 48 -24.28 19.54 -37.73
CA GLN A 48 -25.24 18.62 -38.36
C GLN A 48 -26.03 17.77 -37.36
N LEU A 49 -25.44 17.41 -36.21
CA LEU A 49 -26.05 16.45 -35.29
C LEU A 49 -26.51 17.08 -33.97
N ARG A 50 -26.06 18.30 -33.64
CA ARG A 50 -26.39 19.02 -32.39
C ARG A 50 -26.33 18.10 -31.14
N PRO A 51 -25.17 17.47 -30.87
CA PRO A 51 -25.02 16.57 -29.73
C PRO A 51 -25.20 17.31 -28.40
N ASN A 52 -25.53 16.57 -27.34
CA ASN A 52 -25.43 17.11 -25.98
C ASN A 52 -23.95 17.34 -25.64
N LEU A 53 -23.55 18.60 -25.46
CA LEU A 53 -22.17 19.01 -25.17
C LEU A 53 -21.70 18.54 -23.80
N GLU A 54 -22.64 18.38 -22.87
CA GLU A 54 -22.41 17.95 -21.49
C GLU A 54 -22.59 16.45 -21.31
N LYS A 55 -22.67 15.69 -22.41
CA LYS A 55 -22.65 14.23 -22.32
C LYS A 55 -21.25 13.79 -21.90
N GLU A 56 -21.21 13.21 -20.71
CA GLU A 56 -19.98 12.71 -20.08
C GLU A 56 -19.46 11.42 -20.70
N GLY A 57 -18.14 11.25 -20.61
CA GLY A 57 -17.41 10.02 -20.93
C GLY A 57 -16.45 9.61 -19.82
N CYS A 58 -15.75 8.51 -20.08
CA CYS A 58 -14.70 7.95 -19.24
C CYS A 58 -13.43 7.85 -20.08
N VAL A 59 -12.42 8.68 -19.78
CA VAL A 59 -11.26 8.92 -20.64
C VAL A 59 -9.95 8.66 -19.90
N LYS A 60 -8.89 8.29 -20.61
CA LYS A 60 -7.57 8.05 -20.01
C LYS A 60 -6.63 9.23 -20.28
N PHE A 61 -6.11 9.87 -19.23
CA PHE A 61 -5.08 10.92 -19.28
C PHE A 61 -3.91 10.54 -18.37
N ASP A 62 -2.68 10.64 -18.88
CA ASP A 62 -1.45 10.25 -18.15
C ASP A 62 -1.54 8.88 -17.46
N GLY A 63 -2.22 7.92 -18.10
CA GLY A 63 -2.42 6.57 -17.57
C GLY A 63 -3.57 6.42 -16.57
N HIS A 64 -4.19 7.51 -16.13
CA HIS A 64 -5.31 7.52 -15.19
C HIS A 64 -6.66 7.61 -15.88
N LEU A 65 -7.63 6.86 -15.38
CA LEU A 65 -9.02 6.89 -15.84
C LEU A 65 -9.76 8.06 -15.18
N ILE A 66 -10.43 8.88 -15.99
CA ILE A 66 -11.15 10.07 -15.57
C ILE A 66 -12.60 9.92 -16.00
N GLU A 67 -13.48 9.82 -15.02
CA GLU A 67 -14.91 9.69 -15.22
C GLU A 67 -15.62 11.05 -15.18
N GLY A 68 -16.68 11.20 -15.97
CA GLY A 68 -17.46 12.43 -16.02
C GLY A 68 -16.86 13.51 -16.93
N ALA A 69 -15.94 13.15 -17.84
CA ALA A 69 -15.29 14.15 -18.69
C ALA A 69 -16.19 14.56 -19.87
N SER A 70 -16.44 15.86 -20.05
CA SER A 70 -17.13 16.40 -21.24
C SER A 70 -16.17 16.63 -22.41
N ALA A 71 -16.72 16.95 -23.58
CA ALA A 71 -15.92 17.28 -24.77
C ALA A 71 -15.04 18.52 -24.55
N LEU A 72 -15.54 19.52 -23.81
CA LEU A 72 -14.78 20.72 -23.47
C LEU A 72 -13.63 20.39 -22.51
N TRP A 73 -13.89 19.58 -21.49
CA TRP A 73 -12.87 19.16 -20.52
C TRP A 73 -11.70 18.45 -21.21
N VAL A 74 -11.99 17.48 -22.09
CA VAL A 74 -10.92 16.74 -22.80
C VAL A 74 -10.16 17.61 -23.80
N ALA A 75 -10.83 18.55 -24.47
CA ALA A 75 -10.16 19.49 -25.38
C ALA A 75 -9.22 20.42 -24.62
N ALA A 76 -9.62 20.88 -23.42
CA ALA A 76 -8.79 21.70 -22.54
C ALA A 76 -7.57 20.95 -22.02
N GLY A 77 -7.76 19.74 -21.49
CA GLY A 77 -6.65 18.89 -21.02
C GLY A 77 -5.71 18.42 -22.12
N ALA A 78 -6.17 18.33 -23.37
CA ALA A 78 -5.35 17.93 -24.52
C ALA A 78 -4.77 19.10 -25.33
N GLY A 79 -5.04 20.35 -24.95
CA GLY A 79 -4.42 21.52 -25.57
C GLY A 79 -5.04 22.01 -26.88
N HIS A 80 -6.30 21.68 -27.19
CA HIS A 80 -6.93 21.95 -28.49
C HIS A 80 -7.74 23.26 -28.52
N LEU A 81 -7.07 24.43 -28.46
CA LEU A 81 -7.72 25.75 -28.39
C LEU A 81 -8.80 26.00 -29.47
N ASN A 82 -8.58 25.60 -30.71
CA ASN A 82 -9.56 25.82 -31.79
C ASN A 82 -10.85 25.01 -31.60
N ILE A 83 -10.75 23.82 -31.00
CA ILE A 83 -11.92 23.01 -30.65
C ILE A 83 -12.64 23.62 -29.45
N ILE A 84 -11.90 24.12 -28.47
CA ILE A 84 -12.48 24.83 -27.32
C ILE A 84 -13.30 26.03 -27.79
N LYS A 85 -12.73 26.90 -28.63
CA LYS A 85 -13.46 28.03 -29.23
C LYS A 85 -14.78 27.60 -29.86
N LEU A 86 -14.73 26.55 -30.67
CA LEU A 86 -15.90 26.03 -31.34
C LEU A 86 -16.96 25.47 -30.36
N LEU A 87 -16.54 24.76 -29.31
CA LEU A 87 -17.46 24.26 -28.27
C LEU A 87 -18.10 25.40 -27.47
N VAL A 88 -17.32 26.43 -27.13
CA VAL A 88 -17.81 27.63 -26.42
C VAL A 88 -18.80 28.42 -27.28
N GLU A 89 -18.50 28.61 -28.57
CA GLU A 89 -19.43 29.24 -29.54
C GLU A 89 -20.78 28.50 -29.65
N HIS A 90 -20.79 27.19 -29.39
CA HIS A 90 -22.01 26.36 -29.39
C HIS A 90 -22.67 26.25 -28.00
N GLY A 91 -22.16 26.97 -26.99
CA GLY A 91 -22.77 27.06 -25.67
C GLY A 91 -22.41 25.93 -24.71
N ALA A 92 -21.21 25.34 -24.83
CA ALA A 92 -20.71 24.40 -23.82
C ALA A 92 -20.58 25.08 -22.45
N ASP A 93 -20.93 24.37 -21.38
CA ASP A 93 -20.76 24.84 -20.01
C ASP A 93 -19.27 24.82 -19.62
N LEU A 94 -18.70 26.02 -19.44
CA LEU A 94 -17.28 26.20 -19.11
C LEU A 94 -16.87 25.63 -17.75
N ASN A 95 -17.85 25.39 -16.87
CA ASN A 95 -17.63 24.91 -15.52
C ASN A 95 -18.11 23.46 -15.32
N HIS A 96 -18.59 22.80 -16.38
CA HIS A 96 -18.94 21.39 -16.30
C HIS A 96 -17.71 20.55 -15.93
N HIS A 97 -17.81 19.84 -14.81
CA HIS A 97 -16.67 19.21 -14.16
C HIS A 97 -16.75 17.69 -14.21
N THR A 98 -15.61 17.03 -14.07
CA THR A 98 -15.54 15.57 -13.92
C THR A 98 -16.17 15.10 -12.61
N ARG A 99 -16.27 13.77 -12.40
CA ARG A 99 -16.75 13.20 -11.12
C ARG A 99 -15.90 13.62 -9.92
N ASN A 100 -14.63 13.95 -10.14
CA ASN A 100 -13.73 14.47 -9.11
C ASN A 100 -13.77 16.00 -9.01
N LEU A 101 -14.80 16.65 -9.57
CA LEU A 101 -14.98 18.10 -9.59
C LEU A 101 -13.84 18.85 -10.30
N SER A 102 -13.20 18.22 -11.30
CA SER A 102 -12.17 18.90 -12.11
C SER A 102 -12.82 19.67 -13.26
N THR A 103 -12.64 21.00 -13.30
CA THR A 103 -13.14 21.86 -14.39
C THR A 103 -12.24 21.83 -15.63
N PRO A 104 -12.72 22.29 -16.80
CA PRO A 104 -11.91 22.44 -18.01
C PRO A 104 -10.72 23.37 -17.81
N VAL A 105 -10.89 24.50 -17.11
CA VAL A 105 -9.78 25.41 -16.78
C VAL A 105 -8.72 24.68 -15.95
N ARG A 106 -9.13 23.90 -14.94
CA ARG A 106 -8.20 23.12 -14.13
C ARG A 106 -7.40 22.12 -14.97
N ALA A 107 -8.03 21.48 -15.96
CA ALA A 107 -7.34 20.60 -16.90
C ALA A 107 -6.29 21.35 -17.74
N ALA A 108 -6.61 22.56 -18.21
CA ALA A 108 -5.65 23.41 -18.91
C ALA A 108 -4.50 23.88 -18.01
N CYS A 109 -4.77 24.17 -16.72
CA CYS A 109 -3.75 24.51 -15.73
C CYS A 109 -2.78 23.35 -15.46
N PHE A 110 -3.24 22.10 -15.53
CA PHE A 110 -2.37 20.93 -15.39
C PHE A 110 -1.32 20.86 -16.51
N ASP A 111 -1.73 21.12 -17.76
CA ASP A 111 -0.84 21.07 -18.92
C ASP A 111 -0.07 22.38 -19.16
N GLY A 112 -0.44 23.48 -18.47
CA GLY A 112 0.25 24.76 -18.57
C GLY A 112 -0.17 25.59 -19.79
N ARG A 113 -1.38 25.36 -20.32
CA ARG A 113 -1.88 25.99 -21.54
C ARG A 113 -2.45 27.38 -21.27
N LEU A 114 -1.57 28.37 -21.07
CA LEU A 114 -1.97 29.75 -20.78
C LEU A 114 -2.91 30.34 -21.86
N ASP A 115 -2.70 29.99 -23.12
CA ASP A 115 -3.56 30.38 -24.25
C ASP A 115 -5.02 29.93 -24.07
N ILE A 116 -5.23 28.71 -23.56
CA ILE A 116 -6.55 28.15 -23.26
C ILE A 116 -7.13 28.74 -22.00
N ILE A 117 -6.32 28.87 -20.94
CA ILE A 117 -6.76 29.41 -19.65
C ILE A 117 -7.28 30.84 -19.86
N ARG A 118 -6.52 31.69 -20.57
CA ARG A 118 -6.95 33.05 -20.92
C ARG A 118 -8.28 33.04 -21.66
N TYR A 119 -8.39 32.22 -22.71
CA TYR A 119 -9.62 32.16 -23.49
C TYR A 119 -10.83 31.75 -22.64
N LEU A 120 -10.69 30.75 -21.77
CA LEU A 120 -11.78 30.29 -20.91
C LEU A 120 -12.16 31.35 -19.85
N VAL A 121 -11.18 32.00 -19.23
CA VAL A 121 -11.41 33.06 -18.23
C VAL A 121 -12.04 34.30 -18.86
N ASP A 122 -11.61 34.70 -20.05
CA ASP A 122 -12.22 35.79 -20.82
C ASP A 122 -13.70 35.51 -21.21
N HIS A 123 -14.15 34.26 -21.08
CA HIS A 123 -15.54 33.83 -21.29
C HIS A 123 -16.25 33.42 -19.98
N ASP A 124 -15.79 33.92 -18.83
CA ASP A 124 -16.40 33.72 -17.50
C ASP A 124 -16.25 32.31 -16.90
N ALA A 125 -15.22 31.55 -17.29
CA ALA A 125 -14.88 30.31 -16.59
C ALA A 125 -14.33 30.60 -15.18
N ASN A 126 -14.78 29.85 -14.18
CA ASN A 126 -14.42 30.09 -12.78
C ASN A 126 -13.11 29.35 -12.40
N ILE A 127 -12.05 30.12 -12.16
CA ILE A 127 -10.73 29.57 -11.76
C ILE A 127 -10.68 29.09 -10.31
N ASN A 128 -11.63 29.53 -9.47
CA ASN A 128 -11.67 29.26 -8.03
C ASN A 128 -12.41 27.96 -7.69
N PHE A 129 -12.99 27.26 -8.66
CA PHE A 129 -13.51 25.91 -8.42
C PHE A 129 -12.38 24.91 -8.18
N ALA A 130 -12.38 24.35 -6.98
CA ALA A 130 -11.48 23.30 -6.58
C ALA A 130 -12.06 21.92 -6.88
N ASN A 131 -11.18 20.92 -6.97
CA ASN A 131 -11.61 19.54 -7.11
C ASN A 131 -12.16 18.96 -5.78
N ALA A 132 -12.56 17.69 -5.78
CA ALA A 132 -13.08 17.00 -4.58
C ALA A 132 -12.13 16.97 -3.37
N TYR A 133 -10.85 17.31 -3.56
CA TYR A 133 -9.83 17.37 -2.51
C TYR A 133 -9.48 18.82 -2.11
N ASN A 134 -10.32 19.78 -2.51
CA ASN A 134 -10.07 21.21 -2.39
C ASN A 134 -8.76 21.68 -3.04
N ASN A 135 -8.30 20.99 -4.10
CA ASN A 135 -7.15 21.40 -4.88
C ASN A 135 -7.57 22.37 -6.00
N THR A 136 -7.07 23.61 -5.95
CA THR A 136 -7.43 24.72 -6.86
C THR A 136 -6.63 24.71 -8.16
N CYS A 137 -7.05 25.49 -9.16
CA CYS A 137 -6.28 25.72 -10.39
C CYS A 137 -4.86 26.25 -10.09
N LEU A 138 -4.74 27.17 -9.12
CA LEU A 138 -3.45 27.71 -8.68
C LEU A 138 -2.55 26.62 -8.09
N MET A 139 -3.09 25.73 -7.26
CA MET A 139 -2.31 24.63 -6.67
C MET A 139 -1.76 23.66 -7.72
N ILE A 140 -2.56 23.29 -8.74
CA ILE A 140 -2.08 22.35 -9.76
C ILE A 140 -1.06 23.01 -10.71
N ALA A 141 -1.25 24.28 -11.06
CA ALA A 141 -0.26 25.04 -11.82
C ALA A 141 1.06 25.17 -11.03
N ALA A 142 0.96 25.42 -9.72
CA ALA A 142 2.12 25.50 -8.84
C ALA A 142 2.85 24.17 -8.69
N TYR A 143 2.13 23.05 -8.54
CA TYR A 143 2.68 21.70 -8.53
C TYR A 143 3.44 21.35 -9.83
N LYS A 144 2.88 21.74 -10.98
CA LYS A 144 3.47 21.45 -12.29
C LYS A 144 4.58 22.43 -12.68
N GLY A 145 4.74 23.54 -11.97
CA GLY A 145 5.83 24.50 -12.18
C GLY A 145 5.55 25.57 -13.23
N HIS A 146 4.27 25.80 -13.58
CA HIS A 146 3.90 26.70 -14.66
C HIS A 146 3.83 28.16 -14.17
N ALA A 147 4.99 28.82 -14.03
CA ALA A 147 5.11 30.16 -13.45
C ALA A 147 4.20 31.21 -14.14
N GLU A 148 4.17 31.25 -15.47
CA GLU A 148 3.31 32.19 -16.23
C GLU A 148 1.81 31.96 -15.97
N VAL A 149 1.41 30.69 -15.78
CA VAL A 149 0.02 30.35 -15.42
C VAL A 149 -0.27 30.75 -13.98
N VAL A 150 0.65 30.50 -13.06
CA VAL A 150 0.50 30.92 -11.66
C VAL A 150 0.34 32.43 -11.55
N GLU A 151 1.19 33.20 -12.22
CA GLU A 151 1.12 34.66 -12.25
C GLU A 151 -0.21 35.13 -12.83
N TYR A 152 -0.62 34.61 -13.99
CA TYR A 152 -1.90 34.97 -14.60
C TYR A 152 -3.10 34.65 -13.69
N LEU A 153 -3.11 33.50 -13.02
CA LEU A 153 -4.19 33.14 -12.10
C LEU A 153 -4.26 34.12 -10.91
N LEU A 154 -3.11 34.52 -10.36
CA LEU A 154 -3.04 35.48 -9.25
C LEU A 154 -3.48 36.88 -9.67
N GLU A 155 -3.14 37.32 -10.89
CA GLU A 155 -3.63 38.56 -11.48
C GLU A 155 -5.15 38.58 -11.69
N ASN A 156 -5.77 37.39 -11.78
CA ASN A 156 -7.22 37.21 -11.96
C ASN A 156 -7.89 36.71 -10.67
N ASP A 157 -7.45 37.21 -9.51
CA ASP A 157 -8.06 37.01 -8.20
C ASP A 157 -8.04 35.55 -7.68
N ALA A 158 -7.11 34.71 -8.13
CA ALA A 158 -6.86 33.43 -7.47
C ALA A 158 -6.27 33.64 -6.06
N LEU A 159 -6.79 32.90 -5.08
CA LEU A 159 -6.38 33.05 -3.68
C LEU A 159 -5.12 32.22 -3.37
N PRO A 160 -3.97 32.83 -3.03
CA PRO A 160 -2.70 32.11 -2.82
C PRO A 160 -2.67 31.25 -1.55
N ASN A 161 -3.57 31.50 -0.62
CA ASN A 161 -3.58 30.93 0.73
C ASN A 161 -4.69 29.89 0.99
N GLU A 162 -5.40 29.47 -0.05
CA GLU A 162 -6.32 28.33 0.01
C GLU A 162 -5.58 27.05 0.38
N GLN A 163 -6.28 26.14 1.07
CA GLN A 163 -5.72 24.88 1.57
C GLN A 163 -6.51 23.70 1.02
N ALA A 164 -5.80 22.75 0.43
CA ALA A 164 -6.36 21.44 0.10
C ALA A 164 -6.81 20.72 1.38
N ASN A 165 -7.54 19.60 1.24
CA ASN A 165 -8.00 18.82 2.39
C ASN A 165 -6.86 18.33 3.31
N CYS A 166 -5.65 18.19 2.79
CA CYS A 166 -4.43 17.87 3.56
C CYS A 166 -3.75 19.10 4.19
N GLY A 167 -4.37 20.27 4.12
CA GLY A 167 -3.82 21.54 4.62
C GLY A 167 -2.75 22.17 3.72
N ALA A 168 -2.33 21.53 2.62
CA ALA A 168 -1.33 22.07 1.71
C ALA A 168 -1.85 23.27 0.90
N THR A 169 -1.02 24.28 0.73
CA THR A 169 -1.27 25.46 -0.13
C THR A 169 -0.54 25.34 -1.47
N ALA A 170 -0.77 26.26 -2.41
CA ALA A 170 0.00 26.33 -3.65
C ALA A 170 1.52 26.44 -3.39
N LEU A 171 1.92 27.17 -2.33
CA LEU A 171 3.32 27.32 -1.94
C LEU A 171 3.94 26.01 -1.43
N HIS A 172 3.16 25.13 -0.78
CA HIS A 172 3.64 23.80 -0.39
C HIS A 172 3.98 22.97 -1.62
N TYR A 173 3.07 22.91 -2.61
CA TYR A 173 3.28 22.13 -3.82
C TYR A 173 4.47 22.64 -4.65
N ALA A 174 4.60 23.96 -4.82
CA ALA A 174 5.75 24.55 -5.50
C ALA A 174 7.06 24.24 -4.76
N ALA A 175 7.06 24.35 -3.42
CA ALA A 175 8.23 24.13 -2.59
C ALA A 175 8.68 22.66 -2.58
N GLU A 176 7.75 21.71 -2.48
CA GLU A 176 8.02 20.27 -2.53
C GLU A 176 8.60 19.82 -3.89
N CYS A 177 8.12 20.43 -4.98
CA CYS A 177 8.59 20.15 -6.34
C CYS A 177 9.87 20.89 -6.73
N GLY A 178 10.28 21.92 -5.98
CA GLY A 178 11.49 22.68 -6.24
C GLY A 178 11.33 23.83 -7.23
N HIS A 179 10.10 24.32 -7.45
CA HIS A 179 9.79 25.37 -8.43
C HIS A 179 10.06 26.76 -7.84
N VAL A 180 11.34 27.16 -7.84
CA VAL A 180 11.83 28.42 -7.22
C VAL A 180 11.10 29.65 -7.73
N GLU A 181 10.89 29.75 -9.05
CA GLU A 181 10.22 30.89 -9.68
C GLU A 181 8.77 31.01 -9.22
N VAL A 182 8.03 29.90 -9.23
CA VAL A 182 6.66 29.82 -8.72
C VAL A 182 6.59 30.22 -7.25
N CYS A 183 7.52 29.74 -6.42
CA CYS A 183 7.60 30.14 -5.02
C CYS A 183 7.81 31.66 -4.87
N GLY A 184 8.67 32.25 -5.69
CA GLY A 184 8.90 33.70 -5.73
C GLY A 184 7.61 34.47 -6.04
N VAL A 185 6.95 34.11 -7.14
CA VAL A 185 5.68 34.72 -7.57
C VAL A 185 4.62 34.60 -6.48
N LEU A 186 4.39 33.41 -5.93
CA LEU A 186 3.40 33.21 -4.86
C LEU A 186 3.66 34.12 -3.65
N LEU A 187 4.91 34.28 -3.25
CA LEU A 187 5.28 35.17 -2.14
C LEU A 187 5.10 36.64 -2.46
N ASP A 188 5.35 37.05 -3.70
CA ASP A 188 5.14 38.42 -4.17
C ASP A 188 3.65 38.79 -4.17
N TYR A 189 2.78 37.79 -4.37
CA TYR A 189 1.32 37.91 -4.26
C TYR A 189 0.77 37.56 -2.85
N GLY A 190 1.61 37.53 -1.82
CA GLY A 190 1.15 37.43 -0.43
C GLY A 190 0.82 36.03 0.06
N ALA A 191 1.38 34.98 -0.54
CA ALA A 191 1.37 33.65 0.06
C ALA A 191 2.08 33.65 1.43
N VAL A 192 1.51 32.93 2.40
CA VAL A 192 2.07 32.82 3.76
C VAL A 192 2.47 31.38 4.09
N PHE A 193 3.34 31.23 5.08
CA PHE A 193 3.86 29.95 5.54
C PHE A 193 2.88 29.27 6.50
N LYS A 194 1.78 28.75 5.97
CA LYS A 194 0.86 27.91 6.75
C LYS A 194 1.47 26.54 7.03
N GLN A 195 1.02 25.89 8.09
CA GLN A 195 1.26 24.47 8.33
C GLN A 195 0.19 23.62 7.62
N ASN A 196 0.60 22.50 7.04
CA ASN A 196 -0.31 21.46 6.53
C ASN A 196 -0.82 20.54 7.66
N GLU A 197 -1.59 19.49 7.34
CA GLU A 197 -2.14 18.56 8.34
C GLU A 197 -1.07 17.81 9.16
N TYR A 198 0.16 17.74 8.65
CA TYR A 198 1.32 17.13 9.30
C TYR A 198 2.19 18.14 10.07
N GLY A 199 1.76 19.41 10.16
CA GLY A 199 2.53 20.47 10.82
C GLY A 199 3.70 21.01 10.00
N MET A 200 3.86 20.60 8.74
CA MET A 200 4.95 21.06 7.88
C MET A 200 4.59 22.39 7.22
N THR A 201 5.51 23.35 7.25
CA THR A 201 5.44 24.57 6.45
C THR A 201 6.10 24.36 5.08
N PRO A 202 5.93 25.26 4.09
CA PRO A 202 6.55 25.10 2.77
C PRO A 202 8.08 24.93 2.79
N VAL A 203 8.80 25.63 3.67
CA VAL A 203 10.26 25.42 3.79
C VAL A 203 10.61 24.05 4.35
N ILE A 204 9.81 23.52 5.27
CA ILE A 204 10.01 22.18 5.81
C ILE A 204 9.75 21.12 4.73
N CYS A 205 8.72 21.31 3.89
CA CYS A 205 8.51 20.45 2.70
C CYS A 205 9.68 20.50 1.71
N ALA A 206 10.21 21.70 1.42
CA ALA A 206 11.37 21.87 0.56
C ALA A 206 12.64 21.22 1.15
N ALA A 207 12.89 21.39 2.44
CA ALA A 207 14.03 20.81 3.15
C ALA A 207 13.95 19.28 3.24
N GLU A 208 12.75 18.73 3.47
CA GLU A 208 12.50 17.28 3.46
C GLU A 208 12.85 16.68 2.09
N ARG A 209 12.42 17.33 1.00
CA ARG A 209 12.66 16.89 -0.38
C ARG A 209 13.97 17.40 -1.00
N THR A 210 14.91 17.89 -0.20
CA THR A 210 16.23 18.38 -0.64
C THR A 210 16.19 19.46 -1.73
N ARG A 211 15.15 20.31 -1.74
CA ARG A 211 15.00 21.44 -2.68
C ARG A 211 15.85 22.63 -2.24
N GLU A 212 17.16 22.47 -2.35
CA GLU A 212 18.22 23.41 -1.94
C GLU A 212 17.91 24.85 -2.33
N THR A 213 17.65 25.11 -3.62
CA THR A 213 17.42 26.45 -4.16
C THR A 213 16.15 27.12 -3.63
N VAL A 214 15.10 26.34 -3.31
CA VAL A 214 13.87 26.86 -2.72
C VAL A 214 14.10 27.27 -1.27
N VAL A 215 14.79 26.44 -0.49
CA VAL A 215 15.09 26.79 0.90
C VAL A 215 16.04 27.99 0.96
N GLU A 216 17.02 28.08 0.06
CA GLU A 216 17.88 29.27 -0.06
C GLU A 216 17.08 30.53 -0.39
N LEU A 217 16.11 30.45 -1.32
CA LEU A 217 15.17 31.56 -1.57
C LEU A 217 14.45 31.99 -0.29
N PHE A 218 13.92 31.02 0.48
CA PHE A 218 13.14 31.31 1.68
C PHE A 218 13.99 31.88 2.83
N VAL A 219 15.17 31.31 3.08
CA VAL A 219 16.10 31.76 4.13
C VAL A 219 16.64 33.15 3.82
N ASN A 220 16.93 33.45 2.56
CA ASN A 220 17.49 34.75 2.16
C ASN A 220 16.44 35.86 2.02
N ARG A 221 15.14 35.55 2.07
CA ARG A 221 14.08 36.55 2.00
C ARG A 221 13.85 37.18 3.38
N ALA A 222 14.27 38.43 3.54
CA ALA A 222 14.24 39.14 4.81
C ALA A 222 12.83 39.19 5.42
N GLY A 223 12.72 38.82 6.70
CA GLY A 223 11.47 38.85 7.46
C GLY A 223 10.50 37.70 7.14
N LEU A 224 10.83 36.79 6.22
CA LEU A 224 9.97 35.66 5.87
C LEU A 224 9.98 34.56 6.95
N LEU A 225 11.15 34.25 7.48
CA LEU A 225 11.38 33.21 8.49
C LEU A 225 11.96 33.82 9.75
N THR A 226 11.53 33.30 10.90
CA THR A 226 12.23 33.51 12.17
C THR A 226 13.58 32.79 12.16
N ARG A 227 14.49 33.18 13.06
CA ARG A 227 15.79 32.51 13.18
C ARG A 227 15.63 31.01 13.51
N GLU A 228 14.65 30.64 14.35
CA GLU A 228 14.39 29.25 14.70
C GLU A 228 13.93 28.43 13.48
N GLU A 229 13.02 28.98 12.68
CA GLU A 229 12.55 28.31 11.45
C GLU A 229 13.67 28.18 10.39
N GLN A 230 14.56 29.17 10.27
CA GLN A 230 15.75 29.06 9.42
C GLN A 230 16.67 27.95 9.89
N ILE A 231 16.91 27.85 11.19
CA ILE A 231 17.74 26.79 11.78
C ILE A 231 17.11 25.42 11.50
N ASP A 232 15.83 25.23 11.80
CA ASP A 232 15.16 23.95 11.58
C ASP A 232 15.11 23.57 10.09
N ALA A 233 14.89 24.53 9.20
CA ALA A 233 14.97 24.31 7.75
C ALA A 233 16.35 23.80 7.30
N LEU A 234 17.43 24.43 7.78
CA LEU A 234 18.80 24.03 7.42
C LEU A 234 19.19 22.71 8.07
N GLU A 235 18.82 22.46 9.33
CA GLU A 235 19.06 21.18 10.00
C GLU A 235 18.34 20.04 9.31
N LEU A 236 17.06 20.23 8.98
CA LEU A 236 16.28 19.22 8.27
C LEU A 236 16.84 18.99 6.86
N MET A 237 17.25 20.04 6.14
CA MET A 237 17.88 19.88 4.83
C MET A 237 19.18 19.06 4.94
N GLY A 238 19.99 19.37 5.95
CA GLY A 238 21.19 18.58 6.26
C GLY A 238 20.86 17.11 6.52
N ALA A 239 19.85 16.85 7.34
CA ALA A 239 19.37 15.51 7.64
C ALA A 239 18.83 14.76 6.43
N SER A 240 18.13 15.46 5.52
CA SER A 240 17.61 14.90 4.28
C SER A 240 18.73 14.52 3.32
N PHE A 241 19.75 15.35 3.13
CA PHE A 241 20.92 14.97 2.32
C PHE A 241 21.65 13.73 2.84
N ALA A 242 21.58 13.44 4.15
CA ALA A 242 22.20 12.26 4.72
C ALA A 242 21.40 10.96 4.52
N ASN A 243 20.10 11.03 4.25
CA ASN A 243 19.21 9.86 4.19
C ASN A 243 18.17 9.91 3.06
N ASP A 244 18.43 10.70 2.02
CA ASP A 244 17.68 10.69 0.75
C ASP A 244 18.38 9.77 -0.24
N LYS A 245 17.61 8.94 -0.96
CA LYS A 245 18.16 7.95 -1.89
C LYS A 245 18.77 8.62 -3.13
N ASP A 246 18.13 9.65 -3.65
CA ASP A 246 18.46 10.22 -4.96
C ASP A 246 19.47 11.36 -4.84
N ASN A 247 19.49 12.05 -3.70
CA ASN A 247 20.31 13.24 -3.43
C ASN A 247 21.38 13.00 -2.34
N TYR A 248 21.64 11.73 -1.97
CA TYR A 248 22.58 11.37 -0.90
C TYR A 248 23.92 12.12 -0.99
N SER A 249 24.22 12.95 0.01
CA SER A 249 25.48 13.70 0.10
C SER A 249 25.82 14.08 1.53
N LEU A 250 26.75 13.34 2.14
CA LEU A 250 27.24 13.67 3.48
C LEU A 250 28.00 15.00 3.55
N VAL A 251 28.61 15.42 2.43
CA VAL A 251 29.29 16.72 2.34
C VAL A 251 28.27 17.85 2.44
N LYS A 252 27.17 17.78 1.68
CA LYS A 252 26.09 18.77 1.78
C LYS A 252 25.37 18.70 3.12
N ALA A 253 25.11 17.48 3.61
CA ALA A 253 24.51 17.27 4.93
C ALA A 253 25.29 18.03 6.01
N PHE A 254 26.59 17.75 6.12
CA PHE A 254 27.46 18.38 7.10
C PHE A 254 27.57 19.90 6.94
N ARG A 255 27.63 20.39 5.69
CA ARG A 255 27.65 21.83 5.39
C ARG A 255 26.42 22.52 5.97
N TYR A 256 25.21 22.00 5.74
CA TYR A 256 23.99 22.60 6.26
C TYR A 256 23.86 22.49 7.77
N LEU A 257 24.28 21.36 8.36
CA LEU A 257 24.33 21.21 9.81
C LEU A 257 25.27 22.23 10.46
N ILE A 258 26.42 22.52 9.84
CA ILE A 258 27.32 23.60 10.32
C ILE A 258 26.63 24.95 10.22
N SER A 259 26.07 25.30 9.05
CA SER A 259 25.43 26.60 8.86
C SER A 259 24.31 26.84 9.87
N ALA A 260 23.51 25.81 10.17
CA ALA A 260 22.50 25.90 11.21
C ALA A 260 23.10 26.07 12.61
N MET A 261 24.18 25.33 12.92
CA MET A 261 24.89 25.47 14.20
C MET A 261 25.52 26.87 14.37
N GLU A 262 26.03 27.47 13.30
CA GLU A 262 26.53 28.86 13.31
C GLU A 262 25.39 29.83 13.64
N LEU A 263 24.23 29.70 13.01
CA LEU A 263 23.05 30.54 13.30
C LEU A 263 22.56 30.41 14.75
N ARG A 264 22.66 29.21 15.36
CA ARG A 264 22.30 29.00 16.78
C ARG A 264 23.14 29.85 17.74
N PHE A 265 24.40 30.11 17.38
CA PHE A 265 25.39 30.81 18.23
C PHE A 265 25.79 32.20 17.72
N GLU A 266 25.16 32.69 16.65
CA GLU A 266 25.47 33.98 16.03
C GLU A 266 25.21 35.16 16.99
N ASP A 267 24.10 35.16 17.73
CA ASP A 267 23.85 36.13 18.81
C ASP A 267 24.28 35.54 20.17
N ILE A 268 25.36 36.08 20.73
CA ILE A 268 25.91 35.67 22.02
C ILE A 268 24.90 35.87 23.16
N ASN A 269 24.03 36.88 23.06
CA ASN A 269 23.05 37.22 24.10
C ASN A 269 21.76 36.39 23.98
N HIS A 270 21.44 35.87 22.80
CA HIS A 270 20.21 35.11 22.52
C HIS A 270 20.52 33.84 21.72
N GLN A 271 21.23 32.91 22.36
CA GLN A 271 21.58 31.62 21.75
C GLN A 271 20.36 30.70 21.66
N VAL A 272 20.14 30.09 20.49
CA VAL A 272 19.06 29.11 20.27
C VAL A 272 19.59 27.71 20.54
N ARG A 273 19.44 27.23 21.78
CA ARG A 273 19.91 25.90 22.20
C ARG A 273 19.03 24.79 21.64
N LYS A 274 19.64 23.65 21.30
CA LYS A 274 18.89 22.45 20.92
C LYS A 274 18.16 21.88 22.15
N PRO A 275 16.91 21.40 22.00
CA PRO A 275 16.25 20.66 23.07
C PRO A 275 16.92 19.28 23.25
N ILE A 276 17.00 18.81 24.49
CA ILE A 276 17.52 17.47 24.81
C ILE A 276 16.34 16.51 24.89
N LEU A 277 16.29 15.55 23.96
CA LEU A 277 15.24 14.53 23.88
C LEU A 277 15.77 13.16 24.37
N PRO A 278 14.88 12.26 24.83
CA PRO A 278 15.28 10.90 25.20
C PRO A 278 15.92 10.16 24.00
N PRO A 279 17.07 9.50 24.20
CA PRO A 279 17.77 8.83 23.12
C PRO A 279 16.99 7.60 22.61
N ILE A 280 16.91 7.46 21.30
CA ILE A 280 16.18 6.37 20.64
C ILE A 280 17.12 5.18 20.41
N LEU A 281 16.73 3.98 20.86
CA LEU A 281 17.53 2.75 20.74
C LEU A 281 17.93 2.46 19.29
N ALA A 282 16.99 2.61 18.36
CA ALA A 282 17.24 2.40 16.93
C ALA A 282 18.34 3.30 16.38
N TYR A 283 18.49 4.50 16.94
CA TYR A 283 19.52 5.46 16.58
C TYR A 283 20.79 5.33 17.44
N GLU A 284 21.10 4.13 17.96
CA GLU A 284 22.30 3.91 18.81
C GLU A 284 22.30 4.75 20.09
N HIS A 285 21.11 5.09 20.60
CA HIS A 285 20.94 6.04 21.70
C HIS A 285 21.60 7.40 21.44
N TRP A 286 21.68 7.82 20.17
CA TRP A 286 22.30 9.07 19.77
C TRP A 286 21.61 10.28 20.40
N ILE A 287 22.42 11.24 20.81
CA ILE A 287 21.99 12.55 21.31
C ILE A 287 22.59 13.59 20.37
N GLU A 288 21.76 14.52 19.90
CA GLU A 288 22.20 15.54 18.96
C GLU A 288 23.39 16.34 19.47
N CYS A 289 24.31 16.64 18.56
CA CYS A 289 25.44 17.51 18.80
C CYS A 289 24.97 18.87 19.34
N GLN A 290 25.48 19.29 20.51
CA GLN A 290 25.03 20.50 21.21
C GLN A 290 25.89 21.73 20.90
N THR A 291 27.11 21.51 20.41
CA THR A 291 28.09 22.55 20.12
C THR A 291 28.75 22.36 18.76
N MET A 292 29.41 23.41 18.27
CA MET A 292 30.24 23.35 17.06
C MET A 292 31.35 22.29 17.17
N GLN A 293 31.92 22.12 18.36
CA GLN A 293 32.98 21.14 18.60
C GLN A 293 32.45 19.71 18.45
N ASP A 294 31.28 19.41 19.01
CA ASP A 294 30.63 18.10 18.89
C ASP A 294 30.38 17.76 17.42
N LEU A 295 29.83 18.73 16.67
CA LEU A 295 29.53 18.56 15.26
C LEU A 295 30.81 18.34 14.43
N GLN A 296 31.89 19.11 14.68
CA GLN A 296 33.17 18.90 13.99
C GLN A 296 33.78 17.52 14.28
N ALA A 297 33.55 16.96 15.48
CA ALA A 297 34.07 15.65 15.83
C ALA A 297 33.46 14.51 14.98
N ILE A 298 32.24 14.68 14.49
CA ILE A 298 31.54 13.67 13.68
C ILE A 298 31.70 13.84 12.17
N ARG A 299 32.39 14.90 11.71
CA ARG A 299 32.55 15.27 10.29
C ARG A 299 32.93 14.12 9.36
N TYR A 300 33.85 13.27 9.80
CA TYR A 300 34.39 12.16 9.01
C TYR A 300 33.87 10.79 9.47
N ASN A 301 32.93 10.77 10.42
CA ASN A 301 32.26 9.55 10.86
C ASN A 301 30.87 9.49 10.21
N HIS A 302 30.78 8.73 9.12
CA HIS A 302 29.53 8.60 8.35
C HIS A 302 28.36 8.10 9.20
N ASN A 303 28.59 7.08 10.05
CA ASN A 303 27.53 6.51 10.88
C ASN A 303 27.00 7.54 11.87
N SER A 304 27.89 8.30 12.53
CA SER A 304 27.50 9.38 13.43
C SER A 304 26.68 10.46 12.73
N LEU A 305 27.05 10.86 11.50
CA LEU A 305 26.24 11.80 10.72
C LEU A 305 24.85 11.25 10.37
N HIS A 306 24.74 9.95 10.07
CA HIS A 306 23.44 9.33 9.82
C HIS A 306 22.57 9.30 11.09
N MET A 307 23.13 8.95 12.24
CA MET A 307 22.38 8.94 13.52
C MET A 307 21.98 10.36 13.97
N GLU A 308 22.88 11.34 13.83
CA GLU A 308 22.58 12.77 14.04
C GLU A 308 21.40 13.19 13.15
N SER A 309 21.46 12.84 11.87
CA SER A 309 20.44 13.21 10.89
C SER A 309 19.07 12.56 11.17
N LEU A 310 19.02 11.28 11.54
CA LEU A 310 17.76 10.63 11.90
C LEU A 310 17.14 11.24 13.16
N THR A 311 17.97 11.58 14.15
CA THR A 311 17.53 12.23 15.39
C THR A 311 16.99 13.63 15.14
N ILE A 312 17.69 14.44 14.34
CA ILE A 312 17.24 15.77 13.89
C ILE A 312 15.90 15.67 13.17
N ARG A 313 15.77 14.72 12.24
CA ARG A 313 14.54 14.53 11.46
C ARG A 313 13.34 14.23 12.34
N GLU A 314 13.46 13.27 13.26
CA GLU A 314 12.36 12.91 14.16
C GLU A 314 12.02 14.03 15.16
N ARG A 315 13.01 14.85 15.57
CA ARG A 315 12.75 16.05 16.38
C ARG A 315 11.94 17.09 15.61
N ILE A 316 12.37 17.46 14.40
CA ILE A 316 11.81 18.58 13.65
C ILE A 316 10.43 18.22 13.09
N LEU A 317 10.31 17.05 12.45
CA LEU A 317 9.04 16.62 11.86
C LEU A 317 8.06 16.09 12.92
N GLY A 318 8.58 15.58 14.04
CA GLY A 318 7.78 14.96 15.09
C GLY A 318 7.32 13.55 14.74
N ARG A 319 7.07 12.74 15.78
CA ARG A 319 6.71 11.31 15.65
C ARG A 319 5.38 11.06 14.95
N HIS A 320 4.56 12.11 14.79
CA HIS A 320 3.27 12.03 14.11
C HIS A 320 3.33 12.31 12.61
N CYS A 321 4.50 12.74 12.10
CA CYS A 321 4.66 13.02 10.68
C CYS A 321 5.07 11.73 9.92
N PRO A 322 4.33 11.33 8.87
CA PRO A 322 4.63 10.11 8.10
C PRO A 322 6.00 10.17 7.40
N GLU A 323 6.49 11.37 7.09
CA GLU A 323 7.76 11.60 6.37
C GLU A 323 9.01 11.23 7.20
N VAL A 324 8.86 11.03 8.52
CA VAL A 324 9.95 10.54 9.37
C VAL A 324 10.39 9.13 8.94
N VAL A 325 9.44 8.30 8.52
CA VAL A 325 9.66 6.86 8.38
C VAL A 325 10.53 6.49 7.19
N HIS A 326 10.41 7.22 6.08
CA HIS A 326 11.08 6.86 4.82
C HIS A 326 12.60 6.77 4.97
N SER A 327 13.24 7.78 5.58
CA SER A 327 14.69 7.78 5.81
C SER A 327 15.17 6.70 6.77
N ILE A 328 14.36 6.33 7.77
CA ILE A 328 14.70 5.26 8.71
C ILE A 328 14.72 3.92 7.98
N VAL A 329 13.69 3.66 7.16
CA VAL A 329 13.59 2.44 6.36
C VAL A 329 14.72 2.36 5.33
N PHE A 330 14.99 3.46 4.63
CA PHE A 330 16.11 3.54 3.68
C PHE A 330 17.46 3.25 4.35
N ARG A 331 17.74 3.88 5.51
CA ARG A 331 18.97 3.61 6.27
C ARG A 331 19.06 2.14 6.68
N GLY A 332 17.95 1.54 7.12
CA GLY A 332 17.89 0.12 7.44
C GLY A 332 18.24 -0.78 6.25
N ALA A 333 17.70 -0.47 5.06
CA ALA A 333 18.05 -1.20 3.83
C ALA A 333 19.55 -1.11 3.51
N VAL A 334 20.14 0.09 3.61
CA VAL A 334 21.60 0.29 3.44
C VAL A 334 22.39 -0.52 4.47
N CYS A 335 21.90 -0.66 5.71
CA CYS A 335 22.53 -1.54 6.69
C CYS A 335 22.46 -3.01 6.28
N ALA A 336 21.31 -3.49 5.79
CA ALA A 336 21.16 -4.86 5.32
C ALA A 336 22.09 -5.18 4.14
N ASP A 337 22.20 -4.28 3.16
CA ASP A 337 23.10 -4.43 2.00
C ASP A 337 24.58 -4.56 2.42
N ASN A 338 24.95 -3.94 3.55
CA ASN A 338 26.28 -4.03 4.15
C ASN A 338 26.43 -5.19 5.16
N GLY A 339 25.46 -6.10 5.24
CA GLY A 339 25.46 -7.25 6.16
C GLY A 339 25.21 -6.89 7.63
N ARG A 340 24.80 -5.66 7.93
CA ARG A 340 24.46 -5.17 9.28
C ARG A 340 22.97 -5.38 9.57
N PHE A 341 22.56 -6.66 9.59
CA PHE A 341 21.17 -7.07 9.80
C PHE A 341 20.63 -6.61 11.16
N ASP A 342 21.45 -6.65 12.21
CA ASP A 342 21.15 -6.16 13.56
C ASP A 342 20.63 -4.72 13.57
N ARG A 343 21.27 -3.86 12.76
CA ARG A 343 20.91 -2.43 12.62
C ARG A 343 19.70 -2.25 11.72
N CYS A 344 19.60 -3.00 10.62
CA CYS A 344 18.42 -3.01 9.77
C CYS A 344 17.16 -3.31 10.58
N GLU A 345 17.17 -4.42 11.32
CA GLU A 345 16.06 -4.84 12.18
C GLU A 345 15.68 -3.74 13.17
N SER A 346 16.65 -3.16 13.87
CA SER A 346 16.38 -2.13 14.88
C SER A 346 15.76 -0.86 14.29
N LEU A 347 16.21 -0.43 13.11
CA LEU A 347 15.67 0.74 12.41
C LEU A 347 14.27 0.45 11.88
N TRP A 348 14.08 -0.70 11.24
CA TRP A 348 12.78 -1.08 10.68
C TRP A 348 11.72 -1.32 11.76
N LEU A 349 12.08 -1.84 12.93
CA LEU A 349 11.13 -2.01 14.05
C LEU A 349 10.65 -0.65 14.54
N HIS A 350 11.56 0.31 14.71
CA HIS A 350 11.19 1.69 15.08
C HIS A 350 10.31 2.36 14.02
N ALA A 351 10.64 2.19 12.74
CA ALA A 351 9.83 2.66 11.62
C ALA A 351 8.41 2.04 11.61
N MET A 352 8.29 0.74 11.85
CA MET A 352 7.01 0.03 11.94
C MET A 352 6.16 0.56 13.09
N HIS A 353 6.75 0.75 14.28
CA HIS A 353 6.04 1.33 15.42
C HIS A 353 5.58 2.77 15.17
N LEU A 354 6.40 3.59 14.52
CA LEU A 354 5.99 4.93 14.12
C LEU A 354 4.78 4.88 13.16
N LYS A 355 4.75 3.95 12.21
CA LYS A 355 3.61 3.78 11.30
C LYS A 355 2.34 3.35 12.04
N GLN A 356 2.43 2.34 12.91
CA GLN A 356 1.28 1.89 13.71
C GLN A 356 0.74 3.01 14.60
N ALA A 357 1.61 3.78 15.25
CA ALA A 357 1.23 4.93 16.08
C ALA A 357 0.49 6.02 15.28
N ASN A 358 0.68 6.07 13.96
CA ASN A 358 0.02 7.00 13.04
C ASN A 358 -1.12 6.37 12.23
N SER A 359 -1.55 5.15 12.58
CA SER A 359 -2.60 4.42 11.86
C SER A 359 -2.31 4.24 10.36
N LEU A 360 -1.04 4.12 10.01
CA LEU A 360 -0.58 3.87 8.64
C LEU A 360 -0.42 2.37 8.41
N SER A 361 -0.73 1.91 7.19
CA SER A 361 -0.54 0.52 6.78
C SER A 361 0.94 0.11 6.90
N ILE A 362 1.16 -1.04 7.52
CA ILE A 362 2.49 -1.67 7.65
C ILE A 362 2.66 -2.90 6.75
N GLN A 363 1.73 -3.17 5.84
CA GLN A 363 1.72 -4.36 4.98
C GLN A 363 3.08 -4.60 4.27
N ARG A 364 3.65 -3.54 3.69
CA ARG A 364 4.95 -3.63 3.00
C ARG A 364 6.11 -3.88 3.95
N ASP A 365 6.06 -3.32 5.15
CA ASP A 365 7.10 -3.48 6.16
C ASP A 365 7.11 -4.91 6.72
N LEU A 366 5.92 -5.49 6.97
CA LEU A 366 5.76 -6.88 7.40
C LEU A 366 6.36 -7.86 6.38
N LEU A 367 6.07 -7.66 5.08
CA LEU A 367 6.65 -8.49 4.02
C LEU A 367 8.18 -8.35 3.97
N ARG A 368 8.69 -7.12 4.05
CA ARG A 368 10.14 -6.84 4.10
C ARG A 368 10.83 -7.55 5.27
N PHE A 369 10.21 -7.60 6.44
CA PHE A 369 10.73 -8.37 7.57
C PHE A 369 10.77 -9.86 7.28
N ALA A 370 9.69 -10.43 6.71
CA ALA A 370 9.68 -11.84 6.33
C ALA A 370 10.81 -12.16 5.33
N GLN A 371 11.05 -11.29 4.35
CA GLN A 371 12.15 -11.39 3.39
C GLN A 371 13.53 -11.30 4.08
N LEU A 372 13.74 -10.30 4.95
CA LEU A 372 14.98 -10.10 5.71
C LEU A 372 15.30 -11.32 6.58
N PHE A 373 14.33 -11.81 7.34
CA PHE A 373 14.49 -12.97 8.21
C PHE A 373 14.76 -14.25 7.40
N SER A 374 14.12 -14.40 6.24
CA SER A 374 14.36 -15.53 5.35
C SER A 374 15.78 -15.50 4.76
N GLN A 375 16.23 -14.31 4.34
CA GLN A 375 17.61 -14.10 3.88
C GLN A 375 18.62 -14.43 4.98
N MET A 376 18.43 -13.90 6.20
CA MET A 376 19.32 -14.18 7.34
C MET A 376 19.43 -15.68 7.61
N LEU A 377 18.30 -16.40 7.59
CA LEU A 377 18.31 -17.85 7.77
C LEU A 377 19.02 -18.59 6.63
N SER A 378 18.84 -18.16 5.36
CA SER A 378 19.44 -18.84 4.21
C SER A 378 20.97 -18.70 4.19
N ILE A 379 21.50 -17.56 4.66
CA ILE A 379 22.94 -17.32 4.78
C ILE A 379 23.52 -17.68 6.17
N ASN A 380 22.72 -18.31 7.05
CA ASN A 380 23.11 -18.71 8.41
C ASN A 380 23.58 -17.57 9.34
N VAL A 381 22.98 -16.38 9.19
CA VAL A 381 23.12 -15.28 10.16
C VAL A 381 22.14 -15.51 11.32
N ALA A 382 22.61 -15.27 12.55
CA ALA A 382 21.80 -15.43 13.74
C ALA A 382 20.60 -14.48 13.74
N LEU A 383 19.40 -15.03 13.89
CA LEU A 383 18.14 -14.30 13.95
C LEU A 383 17.59 -14.31 15.38
N ARG A 384 17.28 -13.13 15.92
CA ARG A 384 16.74 -12.98 17.28
C ARG A 384 15.28 -13.42 17.34
N PHE A 385 14.96 -14.34 18.24
CA PHE A 385 13.62 -14.90 18.33
C PHE A 385 12.57 -13.86 18.78
N CYS A 386 12.94 -12.93 19.67
CA CYS A 386 12.07 -11.86 20.13
C CYS A 386 11.62 -10.95 18.98
N ASN A 387 12.53 -10.59 18.07
CA ASN A 387 12.21 -9.70 16.96
C ASN A 387 11.20 -10.32 15.97
N VAL A 388 11.36 -11.61 15.66
CA VAL A 388 10.37 -12.31 14.80
C VAL A 388 9.01 -12.37 15.49
N THR A 389 9.00 -12.57 16.82
CA THR A 389 7.77 -12.59 17.63
C THR A 389 7.10 -11.22 17.66
N GLU A 390 7.87 -10.14 17.75
CA GLU A 390 7.39 -8.76 17.72
C GLU A 390 6.76 -8.39 16.37
N VAL A 391 7.40 -8.78 15.26
CA VAL A 391 6.82 -8.59 13.92
C VAL A 391 5.56 -9.44 13.72
N LEU A 392 5.53 -10.67 14.26
CA LEU A 392 4.31 -11.48 14.26
C LEU A 392 3.19 -10.78 15.04
N ALA A 393 3.48 -10.19 16.21
CA ALA A 393 2.50 -9.45 17.00
C ALA A 393 1.92 -8.28 16.21
N ALA A 394 2.78 -7.48 15.58
CA ALA A 394 2.37 -6.36 14.72
C ALA A 394 1.50 -6.83 13.54
N CYS A 395 1.84 -7.95 12.91
CA CYS A 395 1.06 -8.54 11.83
C CYS A 395 -0.35 -8.99 12.29
N VAL A 396 -0.45 -9.61 13.48
CA VAL A 396 -1.74 -10.02 14.05
C VAL A 396 -2.61 -8.81 14.42
N GLU A 397 -2.00 -7.73 14.93
CA GLU A 397 -2.71 -6.47 15.20
C GLU A 397 -3.22 -5.84 13.91
N GLU A 398 -2.37 -5.74 12.88
CA GLU A 398 -2.72 -5.18 11.58
C GLU A 398 -3.88 -5.96 10.93
N LEU A 399 -3.82 -7.30 10.93
CA LEU A 399 -4.93 -8.13 10.44
C LEU A 399 -6.26 -7.84 11.15
N GLY A 400 -6.21 -7.56 12.46
CA GLY A 400 -7.38 -7.16 13.24
C GLY A 400 -7.92 -5.77 12.84
N LEU A 401 -7.03 -4.83 12.57
CA LEU A 401 -7.38 -3.50 12.06
C LEU A 401 -8.00 -3.58 10.65
N ASN A 402 -7.40 -4.36 9.74
CA ASN A 402 -7.97 -4.61 8.40
C ASN A 402 -9.39 -5.19 8.52
N GLN A 403 -9.62 -6.19 9.37
CA GLN A 403 -10.96 -6.77 9.57
C GLN A 403 -11.97 -5.72 10.08
N GLN A 404 -11.56 -4.85 11.01
CA GLN A 404 -12.42 -3.77 11.50
C GLN A 404 -12.78 -2.80 10.38
N LYS A 405 -11.79 -2.34 9.60
CA LYS A 405 -12.02 -1.41 8.49
C LYS A 405 -12.81 -2.01 7.32
N LEU A 406 -12.76 -3.34 7.12
CA LEU A 406 -13.61 -4.02 6.15
C LEU A 406 -15.08 -4.04 6.56
N VAL A 407 -15.37 -4.00 7.87
CA VAL A 407 -16.75 -3.97 8.41
C VAL A 407 -17.25 -2.53 8.55
N ASP A 408 -16.41 -1.62 9.03
CA ASP A 408 -16.73 -0.22 9.28
C ASP A 408 -15.61 0.68 8.68
N PRO A 409 -15.67 0.96 7.37
CA PRO A 409 -14.64 1.74 6.69
C PRO A 409 -14.75 3.22 7.05
N GLY A 410 -13.62 3.85 7.36
CA GLY A 410 -13.53 5.30 7.54
C GLY A 410 -13.70 6.08 6.23
N PRO A 411 -13.83 7.41 6.30
CA PRO A 411 -14.07 8.25 5.12
C PRO A 411 -12.92 8.26 4.10
N LYS A 412 -11.70 7.92 4.52
CA LYS A 412 -10.50 7.82 3.67
C LYS A 412 -10.17 6.37 3.30
N ASP A 413 -10.91 5.39 3.81
CA ASP A 413 -10.61 3.97 3.64
C ASP A 413 -11.18 3.45 2.31
N LEU A 414 -10.32 2.81 1.51
CA LEU A 414 -10.70 2.14 0.26
C LEU A 414 -10.81 0.63 0.52
N ILE A 415 -12.04 0.10 0.54
CA ILE A 415 -12.33 -1.30 0.89
C ILE A 415 -11.52 -2.29 0.05
N GLU A 416 -11.41 -2.05 -1.27
CA GLU A 416 -10.65 -2.93 -2.17
C GLU A 416 -9.17 -2.99 -1.79
N VAL A 417 -8.55 -1.83 -1.50
CA VAL A 417 -7.15 -1.74 -1.07
C VAL A 417 -6.96 -2.47 0.26
N ILE A 418 -7.86 -2.24 1.22
CA ILE A 418 -7.78 -2.89 2.54
C ILE A 418 -7.93 -4.41 2.43
N ALA A 419 -8.80 -4.89 1.53
CA ALA A 419 -9.00 -6.31 1.28
C ALA A 419 -7.75 -6.94 0.66
N GLU A 420 -7.11 -6.28 -0.31
CA GLU A 420 -5.83 -6.72 -0.88
C GLU A 420 -4.73 -6.76 0.19
N GLU A 421 -4.58 -5.69 0.98
CA GLU A 421 -3.61 -5.66 2.08
C GLU A 421 -3.87 -6.76 3.11
N HIS A 422 -5.14 -7.03 3.43
CA HIS A 422 -5.53 -8.09 4.36
C HIS A 422 -5.05 -9.47 3.87
N GLU A 423 -5.26 -9.80 2.60
CA GLU A 423 -4.80 -11.05 2.01
C GLU A 423 -3.28 -11.17 2.00
N LEU A 424 -2.58 -10.11 1.61
CA LEU A 424 -1.12 -10.08 1.64
C LEU A 424 -0.56 -10.26 3.07
N ASN A 425 -1.23 -9.70 4.07
CA ASN A 425 -0.88 -9.89 5.47
C ASN A 425 -1.18 -11.33 5.96
N ILE A 426 -2.22 -12.01 5.46
CA ILE A 426 -2.47 -13.43 5.75
C ILE A 426 -1.33 -14.31 5.22
N VAL A 427 -0.84 -14.02 4.02
CA VAL A 427 0.30 -14.75 3.45
C VAL A 427 1.58 -14.44 4.24
N THR A 428 1.79 -13.17 4.62
CA THR A 428 2.95 -12.76 5.41
C THR A 428 2.96 -13.38 6.80
N VAL A 429 1.81 -13.47 7.49
CA VAL A 429 1.73 -14.11 8.81
C VAL A 429 2.07 -15.59 8.71
N LEU A 430 1.69 -16.27 7.62
CA LEU A 430 2.09 -17.65 7.37
C LEU A 430 3.61 -17.78 7.24
N TYR A 431 4.28 -16.88 6.51
CA TYR A 431 5.74 -16.88 6.41
C TYR A 431 6.41 -16.72 7.77
N LEU A 432 5.95 -15.76 8.58
CA LEU A 432 6.49 -15.51 9.93
C LEU A 432 6.32 -16.73 10.85
N ILE A 433 5.16 -17.40 10.80
CA ILE A 433 4.92 -18.63 11.55
C ILE A 433 5.89 -19.74 11.08
N THR A 434 6.09 -19.89 9.77
CA THR A 434 7.04 -20.87 9.23
C THR A 434 8.47 -20.59 9.68
N ILE A 435 8.92 -19.33 9.65
CA ILE A 435 10.23 -18.91 10.17
C ILE A 435 10.37 -19.25 11.65
N ILE A 436 9.37 -18.93 12.48
CA ILE A 436 9.36 -19.27 13.91
C ILE A 436 9.49 -20.78 14.13
N THR A 437 8.75 -21.60 13.37
CA THR A 437 8.83 -23.06 13.53
C THR A 437 10.19 -23.62 13.16
N LYS A 438 10.88 -23.03 12.18
CA LYS A 438 12.26 -23.39 11.85
C LYS A 438 13.25 -23.03 12.95
N LEU A 439 13.13 -21.83 13.54
CA LEU A 439 13.95 -21.41 14.67
C LEU A 439 13.76 -22.35 15.88
N LEU A 440 12.52 -22.73 16.18
CA LEU A 440 12.22 -23.69 17.25
C LEU A 440 12.88 -25.06 17.01
N ARG A 441 12.89 -25.53 15.75
CA ARG A 441 13.52 -26.79 15.37
C ARG A 441 15.05 -26.76 15.50
N GLN A 442 15.68 -25.67 15.07
CA GLN A 442 17.13 -25.47 15.19
C GLN A 442 17.58 -25.47 16.65
N ASN A 443 16.83 -24.83 17.55
CA ASN A 443 17.16 -24.81 18.98
C ASN A 443 17.08 -26.18 19.68
N THR A 444 16.31 -27.12 19.13
CA THR A 444 16.33 -28.51 19.64
C THR A 444 17.67 -29.21 19.32
N SER A 445 18.40 -28.70 18.32
CA SER A 445 19.64 -29.29 17.80
C SER A 445 20.91 -28.57 18.29
N THR A 446 20.83 -27.26 18.54
CA THR A 446 21.94 -26.42 19.02
C THR A 446 21.59 -25.77 20.35
N GLN A 447 22.39 -25.98 21.40
CA GLN A 447 22.22 -25.41 22.75
C GLN A 447 22.44 -23.87 22.79
N VAL A 448 21.73 -23.09 21.98
CA VAL A 448 21.79 -21.62 21.99
C VAL A 448 20.54 -21.08 22.70
N THR A 449 20.76 -20.17 23.66
CA THR A 449 19.82 -19.74 24.70
C THR A 449 19.09 -18.43 24.37
N ASP A 450 18.53 -18.27 23.16
CA ASP A 450 17.76 -17.07 22.79
C ASP A 450 16.23 -17.26 22.88
N ILE A 451 15.76 -18.51 23.02
CA ILE A 451 14.33 -18.81 23.21
C ILE A 451 14.03 -18.96 24.70
N THR A 452 13.35 -17.96 25.26
CA THR A 452 12.81 -18.01 26.63
C THR A 452 11.43 -18.66 26.65
N GLU A 453 11.01 -19.19 27.81
CA GLU A 453 9.64 -19.69 27.99
C GLU A 453 8.59 -18.61 27.76
N GLU A 454 8.94 -17.35 28.06
CA GLU A 454 8.08 -16.18 27.87
C GLU A 454 7.82 -15.91 26.40
N ASN A 455 8.88 -15.84 25.58
CA ASN A 455 8.75 -15.65 24.13
C ASN A 455 7.96 -16.79 23.48
N MET A 456 8.17 -18.04 23.93
CA MET A 456 7.40 -19.18 23.42
C MET A 456 5.92 -19.09 23.79
N ARG A 457 5.61 -18.67 25.03
CA ARG A 457 4.22 -18.42 25.47
C ARG A 457 3.55 -17.34 24.62
N GLU A 458 4.28 -16.28 24.28
CA GLU A 458 3.75 -15.21 23.45
C GLU A 458 3.43 -15.69 22.03
N VAL A 459 4.32 -16.47 21.41
CA VAL A 459 4.00 -17.10 20.11
C VAL A 459 2.73 -17.94 20.18
N TYR A 460 2.57 -18.79 21.20
CA TYR A 460 1.35 -19.59 21.33
C TYR A 460 0.09 -18.72 21.50
N ARG A 461 0.19 -17.62 22.26
CA ARG A 461 -0.89 -16.65 22.45
C ARG A 461 -1.26 -15.96 21.14
N LEU A 462 -0.27 -15.50 20.38
CA LEU A 462 -0.46 -14.83 19.09
C LEU A 462 -1.11 -15.76 18.06
N VAL A 463 -0.60 -16.98 17.92
CA VAL A 463 -1.16 -17.98 16.99
C VAL A 463 -2.57 -18.40 17.42
N TYR A 464 -2.82 -18.55 18.73
CA TYR A 464 -4.17 -18.82 19.24
C TYR A 464 -5.14 -17.68 18.89
N ARG A 465 -4.74 -16.43 19.13
CA ARG A 465 -5.54 -15.24 18.77
C ARG A 465 -5.83 -15.20 17.27
N LEU A 466 -4.81 -15.45 16.44
CA LEU A 466 -4.93 -15.49 14.99
C LEU A 466 -5.93 -16.56 14.53
N ASN A 467 -5.91 -17.75 15.14
CA ASN A 467 -6.90 -18.80 14.86
C ASN A 467 -8.32 -18.36 15.25
N GLN A 468 -8.50 -17.64 16.35
CA GLN A 468 -9.82 -17.11 16.75
C GLN A 468 -10.33 -16.03 15.80
N MET A 469 -9.44 -15.24 15.21
CA MET A 469 -9.79 -14.22 14.21
C MET A 469 -10.33 -14.82 12.90
N SER A 470 -10.18 -16.13 12.68
CA SER A 470 -10.70 -16.85 11.51
C SER A 470 -10.33 -16.17 10.19
N VAL A 471 -9.07 -15.73 10.06
CA VAL A 471 -8.57 -15.05 8.85
C VAL A 471 -8.59 -15.98 7.64
N LYS A 472 -9.01 -15.45 6.50
CA LYS A 472 -9.16 -16.20 5.24
C LYS A 472 -8.88 -15.31 4.02
N LEU A 473 -8.42 -15.95 2.95
CA LEU A 473 -8.36 -15.33 1.63
C LEU A 473 -9.76 -15.22 0.99
N ARG A 474 -9.87 -14.52 -0.14
CA ARG A 474 -11.12 -14.34 -0.91
C ARG A 474 -11.73 -15.67 -1.39
N ASP A 475 -10.91 -16.69 -1.61
CA ASP A 475 -11.35 -18.04 -1.95
C ASP A 475 -11.63 -18.92 -0.72
N ASP A 476 -11.82 -18.30 0.46
CA ASP A 476 -12.10 -18.93 1.75
C ASP A 476 -10.96 -19.83 2.29
N GLN A 477 -9.77 -19.82 1.68
CA GLN A 477 -8.62 -20.56 2.21
C GLN A 477 -8.15 -19.98 3.55
N SER A 478 -8.08 -20.85 4.56
CA SER A 478 -7.51 -20.54 5.88
C SER A 478 -6.00 -20.82 5.95
N LEU A 479 -5.33 -20.38 7.01
CA LEU A 479 -3.92 -20.70 7.26
C LEU A 479 -3.62 -22.21 7.25
N LEU A 480 -4.57 -23.05 7.69
CA LEU A 480 -4.41 -24.50 7.60
C LEU A 480 -4.39 -24.97 6.14
N HIS A 481 -5.27 -24.45 5.27
CA HIS A 481 -5.25 -24.76 3.84
C HIS A 481 -3.92 -24.34 3.23
N LEU A 482 -3.50 -23.09 3.45
CA LEU A 482 -2.28 -22.53 2.88
C LEU A 482 -1.03 -23.29 3.35
N SER A 483 -0.98 -23.71 4.61
CA SER A 483 0.17 -24.44 5.17
C SER A 483 0.39 -25.84 4.57
N VAL A 484 -0.62 -26.42 3.92
CA VAL A 484 -0.52 -27.73 3.24
C VAL A 484 -0.63 -27.66 1.72
N ASN A 485 -0.93 -26.48 1.19
CA ASN A 485 -1.12 -26.24 -0.23
C ASN A 485 0.26 -26.12 -0.92
N GLY A 486 0.59 -27.07 -1.79
CA GLY A 486 1.84 -27.08 -2.54
C GLY A 486 1.98 -26.02 -3.64
N VAL A 487 0.91 -25.25 -3.89
CA VAL A 487 0.90 -24.09 -4.81
C VAL A 487 0.65 -22.77 -4.08
N THR A 488 0.74 -22.73 -2.75
CA THR A 488 0.68 -21.47 -1.98
C THR A 488 1.71 -20.50 -2.56
N PRO A 489 1.30 -19.29 -2.96
CA PRO A 489 2.23 -18.30 -3.51
C PRO A 489 3.26 -17.97 -2.44
N VAL A 490 4.54 -18.09 -2.81
CA VAL A 490 5.66 -17.64 -2.00
C VAL A 490 6.33 -16.51 -2.77
N ASP A 491 6.70 -15.45 -2.07
CA ASP A 491 7.44 -14.37 -2.69
C ASP A 491 8.83 -14.87 -3.15
N ASP A 492 9.22 -14.45 -4.36
CA ASP A 492 10.43 -14.98 -5.01
C ASP A 492 11.72 -14.39 -4.40
N PHE A 493 11.60 -13.33 -3.59
CA PHE A 493 12.74 -12.62 -3.01
C PHE A 493 13.12 -13.21 -1.65
N HIS A 494 14.09 -14.13 -1.65
CA HIS A 494 14.65 -14.86 -0.49
C HIS A 494 13.67 -15.75 0.30
N THR A 495 12.37 -15.58 0.15
CA THR A 495 11.35 -16.28 0.94
C THR A 495 11.13 -17.71 0.47
N ASP A 496 11.18 -18.03 -0.83
CA ASP A 496 11.04 -19.42 -1.36
C ASP A 496 12.14 -20.40 -0.90
N ASP A 497 13.30 -19.89 -0.49
CA ASP A 497 14.37 -20.71 0.12
C ASP A 497 13.96 -21.25 1.49
N ILE A 498 13.13 -20.50 2.21
CA ILE A 498 12.78 -20.79 3.60
C ILE A 498 11.32 -21.23 3.74
N CYS A 499 10.37 -20.47 3.23
CA CYS A 499 8.96 -20.75 3.32
C CYS A 499 8.56 -21.72 2.21
N ARG A 500 8.36 -22.99 2.55
CA ARG A 500 7.95 -24.04 1.62
C ARG A 500 6.77 -24.81 2.17
N PHE A 501 5.81 -25.08 1.29
CA PHE A 501 4.57 -25.77 1.63
C PHE A 501 4.45 -27.08 0.84
N PRO A 502 3.96 -28.16 1.47
CA PRO A 502 3.40 -28.23 2.82
C PRO A 502 4.46 -28.12 3.94
N CYS A 503 4.11 -27.44 5.04
CA CYS A 503 4.99 -27.27 6.20
C CYS A 503 4.41 -27.95 7.45
N ILE A 504 4.93 -29.13 7.79
CA ILE A 504 4.46 -29.96 8.91
C ILE A 504 4.55 -29.21 10.26
N ASP A 505 5.66 -28.53 10.52
CA ASP A 505 5.85 -27.85 11.82
C ASP A 505 4.88 -26.66 11.98
N THR A 506 4.60 -25.94 10.89
CA THR A 506 3.55 -24.90 10.86
C THR A 506 2.17 -25.50 11.13
N VAL A 507 1.81 -26.61 10.48
CA VAL A 507 0.54 -27.32 10.74
C VAL A 507 0.42 -27.74 12.21
N LYS A 508 1.48 -28.35 12.78
CA LYS A 508 1.52 -28.76 14.19
C LYS A 508 1.28 -27.57 15.13
N LEU A 509 1.95 -26.45 14.88
CA LEU A 509 1.79 -25.24 15.69
C LEU A 509 0.36 -24.67 15.60
N LEU A 510 -0.19 -24.56 14.38
CA LEU A 510 -1.55 -24.09 14.16
C LEU A 510 -2.58 -24.96 14.89
N LEU A 511 -2.51 -26.28 14.74
CA LEU A 511 -3.42 -27.22 15.41
C LEU A 511 -3.29 -27.18 16.94
N ARG A 512 -2.06 -27.13 17.45
CA ARG A 512 -1.78 -27.01 18.88
C ARG A 512 -2.38 -25.73 19.48
N CYS A 513 -2.42 -24.66 18.70
CA CYS A 513 -3.04 -23.39 19.05
C CYS A 513 -4.53 -23.32 18.67
N GLY A 514 -5.20 -24.45 18.45
CA GLY A 514 -6.66 -24.51 18.28
C GLY A 514 -7.16 -24.11 16.91
N ALA A 515 -6.37 -24.27 15.84
CA ALA A 515 -6.84 -24.06 14.48
C ALA A 515 -7.99 -25.04 14.16
N PRO A 516 -9.14 -24.57 13.64
CA PRO A 516 -10.28 -25.42 13.37
C PRO A 516 -10.01 -26.36 12.18
N ILE A 517 -10.08 -27.68 12.40
CA ILE A 517 -9.80 -28.68 11.34
C ILE A 517 -10.96 -28.86 10.35
N SER A 518 -12.18 -28.48 10.73
CA SER A 518 -13.40 -28.61 9.93
C SER A 518 -13.64 -27.43 8.97
N VAL A 519 -12.64 -26.56 8.81
CA VAL A 519 -12.68 -25.46 7.84
C VAL A 519 -12.70 -25.99 6.42
N VAL A 520 -13.35 -25.23 5.54
CA VAL A 520 -13.39 -25.49 4.11
C VAL A 520 -13.21 -24.20 3.32
N ASP A 521 -12.62 -24.31 2.13
CA ASP A 521 -12.52 -23.23 1.14
C ASP A 521 -13.84 -23.02 0.35
N VAL A 522 -13.82 -22.14 -0.65
CA VAL A 522 -15.00 -21.80 -1.48
C VAL A 522 -15.57 -23.01 -2.24
N ASP A 523 -14.70 -23.94 -2.64
CA ASP A 523 -15.01 -25.20 -3.31
C ASP A 523 -15.29 -26.34 -2.33
N ARG A 524 -15.38 -26.01 -1.04
CA ARG A 524 -15.61 -26.94 0.06
C ARG A 524 -14.50 -27.98 0.25
N ASN A 525 -13.30 -27.71 -0.23
CA ASN A 525 -12.14 -28.54 0.07
C ASN A 525 -11.76 -28.33 1.54
N THR A 526 -11.55 -29.42 2.27
CA THR A 526 -10.88 -29.37 3.58
C THR A 526 -9.36 -29.26 3.37
N PRO A 527 -8.55 -28.97 4.42
CA PRO A 527 -7.08 -28.97 4.28
C PRO A 527 -6.53 -30.28 3.70
N LEU A 528 -7.16 -31.43 3.99
CA LEU A 528 -6.76 -32.71 3.40
C LEU A 528 -7.08 -32.81 1.89
N HIS A 529 -8.18 -32.22 1.42
CA HIS A 529 -8.46 -32.13 -0.01
C HIS A 529 -7.39 -31.28 -0.71
N THR A 530 -7.05 -30.13 -0.15
CA THR A 530 -6.01 -29.23 -0.68
C THR A 530 -4.63 -29.88 -0.71
N LEU A 531 -4.26 -30.61 0.35
CA LEU A 531 -3.03 -31.42 0.34
C LEU A 531 -3.04 -32.42 -0.82
N CYS A 532 -4.14 -33.15 -1.00
CA CYS A 532 -4.28 -34.19 -2.03
C CYS A 532 -4.27 -33.64 -3.46
N SER A 533 -4.90 -32.49 -3.70
CA SER A 533 -4.98 -31.87 -5.02
C SER A 533 -3.64 -31.29 -5.48
N THR A 534 -2.77 -30.91 -4.55
CA THR A 534 -1.49 -30.23 -4.85
C THR A 534 -0.27 -31.16 -4.82
N LEU A 535 -0.46 -32.46 -4.60
CA LEU A 535 0.61 -33.46 -4.54
C LEU A 535 1.49 -33.51 -5.78
N GLN A 536 0.93 -33.27 -6.98
CA GLN A 536 1.73 -33.32 -8.21
C GLN A 536 2.78 -32.20 -8.23
N THR A 537 2.44 -31.00 -7.76
CA THR A 537 3.38 -29.88 -7.63
C THR A 537 4.43 -30.18 -6.56
N ILE A 538 4.02 -30.81 -5.46
CA ILE A 538 4.92 -31.21 -4.38
C ILE A 538 5.94 -32.24 -4.89
N ALA A 539 5.50 -33.22 -5.68
CA ALA A 539 6.34 -34.28 -6.25
C ALA A 539 7.39 -33.79 -7.27
N ILE A 540 7.23 -32.59 -7.84
CA ILE A 540 8.27 -31.98 -8.70
C ILE A 540 9.53 -31.66 -7.88
N ARG A 541 9.38 -31.41 -6.58
CA ARG A 541 10.42 -30.81 -5.72
C ARG A 541 11.07 -31.78 -4.73
N MET A 542 10.58 -33.03 -4.64
CA MET A 542 11.05 -34.03 -3.67
C MET A 542 10.84 -35.46 -4.20
N SER A 543 11.56 -36.44 -3.63
CA SER A 543 11.44 -37.83 -4.05
C SER A 543 10.06 -38.41 -3.71
N ASP A 544 9.60 -39.41 -4.47
CA ASP A 544 8.30 -40.06 -4.22
C ASP A 544 8.18 -40.64 -2.80
N ASP A 545 9.29 -41.06 -2.19
CA ASP A 545 9.30 -41.59 -0.83
C ASP A 545 9.20 -40.48 0.24
N ASP A 546 9.82 -39.32 -0.01
CA ASP A 546 9.68 -38.14 0.85
C ASP A 546 8.25 -37.57 0.80
N VAL A 547 7.64 -37.52 -0.40
CA VAL A 547 6.24 -37.10 -0.56
C VAL A 547 5.32 -37.99 0.27
N LYS A 548 5.48 -39.32 0.18
CA LYS A 548 4.67 -40.25 0.96
C LYS A 548 4.87 -40.08 2.47
N ALA A 549 6.09 -39.83 2.93
CA ALA A 549 6.38 -39.59 4.34
C ALA A 549 5.67 -38.32 4.85
N VAL A 550 5.77 -37.21 4.09
CA VAL A 550 5.12 -35.94 4.42
C VAL A 550 3.60 -36.09 4.46
N VAL A 551 3.00 -36.71 3.43
CA VAL A 551 1.55 -36.91 3.38
C VAL A 551 1.09 -37.82 4.51
N LYS A 552 1.85 -38.87 4.82
CA LYS A 552 1.53 -39.75 5.94
C LYS A 552 1.47 -38.97 7.25
N GLU A 553 2.52 -38.20 7.57
CA GLU A 553 2.59 -37.46 8.83
C GLU A 553 1.47 -36.41 8.94
N LEU A 554 1.19 -35.65 7.86
CA LEU A 554 0.09 -34.69 7.85
C LEU A 554 -1.28 -35.34 7.98
N THR A 555 -1.49 -36.49 7.32
CA THR A 555 -2.74 -37.23 7.43
C THR A 555 -2.96 -37.73 8.86
N GLU A 556 -1.93 -38.27 9.50
CA GLU A 556 -1.98 -38.72 10.91
C GLU A 556 -2.28 -37.53 11.85
N LEU A 557 -1.60 -36.39 11.67
CA LEU A 557 -1.88 -35.17 12.44
C LEU A 557 -3.32 -34.69 12.29
N PHE A 558 -3.86 -34.70 11.07
CA PHE A 558 -5.24 -34.30 10.82
C PHE A 558 -6.25 -35.28 11.44
N ILE A 559 -5.97 -36.59 11.42
CA ILE A 559 -6.79 -37.59 12.09
C ILE A 559 -6.79 -37.38 13.61
N ASP A 560 -5.63 -37.15 14.21
CA ASP A 560 -5.50 -36.87 15.64
C ASP A 560 -6.22 -35.57 16.03
N ALA A 561 -6.23 -34.57 15.13
CA ALA A 561 -7.00 -33.34 15.28
C ALA A 561 -8.51 -33.51 15.02
N GLY A 562 -8.96 -34.67 14.54
CA GLY A 562 -10.37 -35.00 14.34
C GLY A 562 -10.94 -34.63 12.96
N ILE A 563 -10.13 -34.67 11.90
CA ILE A 563 -10.61 -34.42 10.53
C ILE A 563 -11.64 -35.46 10.07
N HIS A 564 -12.60 -35.01 9.27
CA HIS A 564 -13.56 -35.88 8.59
C HIS A 564 -12.97 -36.39 7.27
N LEU A 565 -12.51 -37.65 7.25
CA LEU A 565 -11.94 -38.27 6.05
C LEU A 565 -12.98 -38.52 4.93
N ASP A 566 -14.25 -38.54 5.28
CA ASP A 566 -15.38 -38.72 4.39
C ASP A 566 -16.16 -37.43 4.11
N ALA A 567 -15.58 -36.28 4.46
CA ALA A 567 -16.02 -34.98 3.94
C ALA A 567 -15.92 -34.98 2.41
N VAL A 568 -16.84 -34.28 1.76
CA VAL A 568 -16.84 -34.11 0.30
C VAL A 568 -16.79 -32.64 -0.09
N ASN A 569 -16.07 -32.36 -1.17
CA ASN A 569 -16.02 -31.03 -1.78
C ASN A 569 -17.31 -30.71 -2.57
N SER A 570 -17.32 -29.58 -3.28
CA SER A 570 -18.45 -29.13 -4.12
C SER A 570 -18.81 -30.13 -5.24
N GLU A 571 -17.84 -30.90 -5.72
CA GLU A 571 -18.03 -31.97 -6.72
C GLU A 571 -18.52 -33.30 -6.11
N GLY A 572 -18.63 -33.38 -4.78
CA GLY A 572 -18.99 -34.61 -4.09
C GLY A 572 -17.84 -35.62 -3.96
N LEU A 573 -16.60 -35.20 -4.20
CA LEU A 573 -15.41 -36.04 -4.09
C LEU A 573 -14.79 -35.92 -2.70
N LYS A 574 -14.35 -37.05 -2.15
CA LYS A 574 -13.51 -37.10 -0.95
C LYS A 574 -12.05 -36.78 -1.28
N ALA A 575 -11.28 -36.40 -0.27
CA ALA A 575 -9.84 -36.12 -0.44
C ALA A 575 -9.07 -37.29 -1.08
N SER A 576 -9.37 -38.53 -0.72
CA SER A 576 -8.72 -39.72 -1.32
C SER A 576 -9.05 -39.92 -2.80
N GLN A 577 -10.17 -39.38 -3.29
CA GLN A 577 -10.61 -39.44 -4.67
C GLN A 577 -10.05 -38.27 -5.49
N VAL A 578 -9.79 -37.13 -4.86
CA VAL A 578 -9.11 -35.97 -5.47
C VAL A 578 -7.62 -36.25 -5.72
N CYS A 579 -7.02 -37.15 -4.93
CA CYS A 579 -5.62 -37.50 -5.02
C CYS A 579 -5.25 -38.16 -6.37
N VAL A 580 -4.47 -37.44 -7.20
CA VAL A 580 -4.00 -37.91 -8.52
C VAL A 580 -3.06 -39.13 -8.41
N GLN A 581 -2.27 -39.21 -7.33
CA GLN A 581 -1.37 -40.34 -7.09
C GLN A 581 -2.13 -41.52 -6.45
N ASN A 582 -2.38 -42.58 -7.24
CA ASN A 582 -3.15 -43.75 -6.80
C ASN A 582 -2.64 -44.42 -5.52
N SER A 583 -1.31 -44.46 -5.30
CA SER A 583 -0.70 -45.06 -4.11
C SER A 583 -1.07 -44.30 -2.83
N VAL A 584 -1.03 -42.97 -2.87
CA VAL A 584 -1.38 -42.08 -1.77
C VAL A 584 -2.90 -42.06 -1.55
N GLY A 585 -3.70 -42.02 -2.62
CA GLY A 585 -5.16 -42.11 -2.52
C GLY A 585 -5.62 -43.44 -1.89
N ASN A 586 -4.98 -44.56 -2.25
CA ASN A 586 -5.20 -45.86 -1.61
C ASN A 586 -4.83 -45.86 -0.13
N PHE A 587 -3.73 -45.19 0.22
CA PHE A 587 -3.28 -45.07 1.60
C PHE A 587 -4.31 -44.32 2.45
N ILE A 588 -4.81 -43.16 1.99
CA ILE A 588 -5.85 -42.38 2.69
C ILE A 588 -7.16 -43.17 2.80
N ARG A 589 -7.57 -43.90 1.74
CA ARG A 589 -8.73 -44.82 1.80
C ARG A 589 -8.58 -45.88 2.89
N GLY A 590 -7.36 -46.34 3.15
CA GLY A 590 -7.07 -47.26 4.24
C GLY A 590 -7.37 -46.69 5.64
N TYR A 591 -7.28 -45.37 5.83
CA TYR A 591 -7.70 -44.71 7.08
C TYR A 591 -9.20 -44.47 7.12
N GLU A 592 -9.86 -44.16 5.99
CA GLU A 592 -11.33 -44.02 5.94
C GLU A 592 -12.04 -45.25 6.51
N ALA A 593 -11.57 -46.45 6.16
CA ALA A 593 -12.17 -47.68 6.67
C ALA A 593 -12.00 -47.88 8.19
N ARG A 594 -10.98 -47.24 8.79
CA ARG A 594 -10.59 -47.45 10.20
C ARG A 594 -11.01 -46.32 11.13
N ALA A 595 -11.18 -45.10 10.61
CA ALA A 595 -11.38 -43.89 11.42
C ALA A 595 -12.76 -43.22 11.25
N VAL A 596 -13.66 -43.76 10.42
CA VAL A 596 -15.03 -43.24 10.28
C VAL A 596 -15.86 -43.58 11.53
N ASN A 597 -16.39 -42.54 12.19
CA ASN A 597 -17.23 -42.70 13.37
C ASN A 597 -18.73 -42.82 13.01
N LEU A 598 -19.56 -43.23 13.98
CA LEU A 598 -21.00 -43.43 13.78
C LEU A 598 -21.74 -42.15 13.34
N LYS A 599 -21.29 -40.97 13.80
CA LYS A 599 -21.89 -39.69 13.42
C LYS A 599 -21.69 -39.41 11.92
N CYS A 600 -20.48 -39.65 11.41
CA CYS A 600 -20.17 -39.58 9.98
C CYS A 600 -21.04 -40.55 9.15
N LEU A 601 -21.22 -41.80 9.62
CA LEU A 601 -22.08 -42.77 8.93
C LEU A 601 -23.54 -42.30 8.86
N ALA A 602 -24.08 -41.77 9.96
CA ALA A 602 -25.43 -41.23 9.99
C ALA A 602 -25.61 -40.05 9.03
N ALA A 603 -24.68 -39.09 9.05
CA ALA A 603 -24.68 -37.95 8.15
C ALA A 603 -24.56 -38.36 6.67
N ARG A 604 -23.73 -39.36 6.37
CA ARG A 604 -23.63 -39.95 5.03
C ARG A 604 -24.91 -40.61 4.57
N CYS A 605 -25.62 -41.32 5.44
CA CYS A 605 -26.92 -41.90 5.10
C CYS A 605 -27.94 -40.80 4.79
N ILE A 606 -27.96 -39.72 5.58
CA ILE A 606 -28.81 -38.54 5.33
C ILE A 606 -28.49 -37.95 3.94
N ALA A 607 -27.21 -37.75 3.64
CA ALA A 607 -26.75 -37.22 2.35
C ALA A 607 -27.11 -38.14 1.17
N LEU A 608 -26.81 -39.44 1.28
CA LEU A 608 -27.03 -40.44 0.23
C LEU A 608 -28.51 -40.59 -0.12
N HIS A 609 -29.37 -40.56 0.90
CA HIS A 609 -30.82 -40.71 0.73
C HIS A 609 -31.56 -39.38 0.58
N ARG A 610 -30.84 -38.25 0.52
CA ARG A 610 -31.39 -36.89 0.40
C ARG A 610 -32.49 -36.60 1.43
N VAL A 611 -32.28 -37.07 2.66
CA VAL A 611 -33.24 -36.89 3.75
C VAL A 611 -33.25 -35.42 4.16
N PRO A 612 -34.40 -34.72 4.18
CA PRO A 612 -34.47 -33.33 4.64
C PRO A 612 -34.05 -33.24 6.12
N TYR A 613 -33.05 -32.41 6.42
CA TYR A 613 -32.53 -32.25 7.78
C TYR A 613 -32.52 -30.81 8.30
N LYS A 614 -32.61 -29.80 7.43
CA LYS A 614 -32.64 -28.38 7.78
C LYS A 614 -33.86 -28.07 8.64
N ASP A 615 -33.66 -27.36 9.75
CA ASP A 615 -34.63 -27.08 10.82
C ASP A 615 -35.21 -28.34 11.54
N GLY A 616 -34.78 -29.54 11.15
CA GLY A 616 -35.17 -30.83 11.74
C GLY A 616 -34.16 -31.42 12.71
N ILE A 617 -32.93 -30.89 12.72
CA ILE A 617 -31.86 -31.22 13.67
C ILE A 617 -31.25 -29.94 14.25
N PRO A 618 -30.54 -30.00 15.39
CA PRO A 618 -29.81 -28.85 15.91
C PRO A 618 -28.90 -28.21 14.85
N ARG A 619 -28.90 -26.87 14.73
CA ARG A 619 -28.08 -26.11 13.74
C ARG A 619 -26.61 -26.51 13.70
N GLN A 620 -26.02 -26.86 14.84
CA GLN A 620 -24.64 -27.33 14.93
C GLN A 620 -24.40 -28.65 14.17
N LEU A 621 -25.42 -29.50 14.08
CA LEU A 621 -25.39 -30.76 13.32
C LEU A 621 -25.74 -30.57 11.85
N GLU A 622 -26.41 -29.48 11.48
CA GLU A 622 -26.67 -29.18 10.06
C GLU A 622 -25.37 -28.93 9.30
N ALA A 623 -24.45 -28.13 9.86
CA ALA A 623 -23.13 -27.90 9.28
C ALA A 623 -22.32 -29.21 9.16
N PHE A 624 -22.47 -30.10 10.16
CA PHE A 624 -21.85 -31.42 10.15
C PHE A 624 -22.40 -32.32 9.04
N VAL A 625 -23.73 -32.38 8.86
CA VAL A 625 -24.35 -33.15 7.78
C VAL A 625 -24.00 -32.57 6.42
N GLN A 626 -24.00 -31.23 6.29
CA GLN A 626 -23.66 -30.52 5.06
C GLN A 626 -22.27 -30.91 4.54
N LEU A 627 -21.30 -31.15 5.42
CA LEU A 627 -19.93 -31.55 5.07
C LEU A 627 -19.89 -32.87 4.24
N HIS A 628 -20.93 -33.69 4.32
CA HIS A 628 -21.04 -34.98 3.63
C HIS A 628 -22.01 -34.97 2.43
N CYS A 629 -22.67 -33.83 2.16
CA CYS A 629 -23.56 -33.63 1.01
C CYS A 629 -22.82 -32.92 -0.13
N SER A 630 -23.10 -33.20 -1.40
CA SER A 630 -22.55 -32.43 -2.54
C SER A 630 -23.35 -31.15 -2.85
N GLU A 631 -24.68 -31.22 -2.77
CA GLU A 631 -25.59 -30.08 -3.02
C GLU A 631 -25.58 -29.08 -1.84
N LYS A 632 -25.44 -27.77 -2.11
CA LYS A 632 -25.73 -26.69 -1.14
C LYS A 632 -27.25 -26.53 -1.07
N TYR A 633 -27.87 -26.81 0.10
CA TYR A 633 -29.31 -26.62 0.35
C TYR A 633 -29.59 -25.35 1.18
#